data_AF-A0AAV6PY85-F1
#
_entry.id   AF-A0AAV6PY85-F1
#
_cell.length_a   1.000
_cell.length_b   1.000
_cell.length_c   1.000
_cell.angle_alpha   90.00
_cell.angle_beta   90.00
_cell.angle_gamma   90.00
#
_symmetry.space_group_name_H-M   'P 1'
#
loop_
_entity.id
_entity.type
_entity.pdbx_description
1 polymer ?
#
loop_
_entity_poly.entity_id
_entity_poly.type
_entity_poly.pdbx_seq_one_letter_code
_entity_poly.pdbx_strand_id
1 'polypeptide(L)'
;MKVDMLLPVSTIVSVALFAYMKSGLKDREKEERRLRFQDIKLRVTFDVLQEYQKDSSVIQEQLNRAMEQYNPQEEELKNLQMKQRQTKDNLEICQSSVKEALDALAIAETEFNDVKALLDKEAAEWNTEAEPLKQQLQARSPVCDHVKEESKEAASKWCNMKQKEEPPKPEEPKQEAPKPEEPKQEPPSQMSLNRRAKPEEPKARGA
;
A
#
# COMPACT_ATOMS: atom_id res chain seq x y z
N MET A 1 83.25 -66.66 75.49
CA MET A 1 82.30 -65.61 75.92
C MET A 1 81.94 -64.57 74.87
N LYS A 2 82.75 -64.29 73.82
CA LYS A 2 82.35 -63.33 72.76
C LYS A 2 81.52 -63.96 71.63
N VAL A 3 81.67 -65.27 71.40
CA VAL A 3 80.98 -65.98 70.31
C VAL A 3 79.55 -66.37 70.71
N ASP A 4 79.31 -66.61 72.00
CA ASP A 4 78.00 -67.04 72.53
C ASP A 4 76.93 -65.92 72.47
N MET A 5 77.33 -64.64 72.40
CA MET A 5 76.41 -63.50 72.22
C MET A 5 76.15 -63.11 70.76
N LEU A 6 76.94 -63.60 69.79
CA LEU A 6 76.77 -63.21 68.39
C LEU A 6 75.54 -63.86 67.75
N LEU A 7 75.24 -65.10 68.15
CA LEU A 7 74.08 -65.88 67.71
C LEU A 7 72.73 -65.24 68.09
N PRO A 8 72.47 -64.87 69.36
CA PRO A 8 71.21 -64.21 69.70
C PRO A 8 71.08 -62.83 69.04
N VAL A 9 72.17 -62.07 68.92
CA VAL A 9 72.12 -60.74 68.28
C VAL A 9 71.78 -60.84 66.79
N SER A 10 72.37 -61.78 66.05
CA SER A 10 72.05 -61.95 64.63
C SER A 10 70.59 -62.36 64.42
N THR A 11 70.04 -63.22 65.28
CA THR A 11 68.62 -63.61 65.20
C THR A 11 67.67 -62.43 65.42
N ILE A 12 67.96 -61.55 66.38
CA ILE A 12 67.16 -60.35 66.63
C ILE A 12 67.20 -59.40 65.41
N VAL A 13 68.38 -59.21 64.81
CA VAL A 13 68.53 -58.38 63.61
C VAL A 13 67.76 -58.96 62.43
N SER A 14 67.80 -60.29 62.21
CA SER A 14 67.03 -60.94 61.15
C SER A 14 65.51 -60.77 61.33
N VAL A 15 65.00 -60.90 62.57
CA VAL A 15 63.58 -60.68 62.86
C VAL A 15 63.17 -59.21 62.65
N ALA A 16 64.01 -58.25 63.06
CA ALA A 16 63.77 -56.83 62.85
C ALA A 16 63.71 -56.47 61.35
N LEU A 17 64.65 -57.00 60.54
CA LEU A 17 64.63 -56.80 59.09
C LEU A 17 63.40 -57.42 58.43
N PHE A 18 62.97 -58.61 58.87
CA PHE A 18 61.75 -59.23 58.36
C PHE A 18 60.49 -58.41 58.69
N ALA A 19 60.41 -57.88 59.92
CA ALA A 19 59.33 -56.99 60.33
C ALA A 19 59.29 -55.70 59.47
N TYR A 20 60.46 -55.11 59.21
CA TYR A 20 60.59 -53.93 58.35
C TYR A 20 60.20 -54.21 56.88
N MET A 21 60.65 -55.34 56.33
CA MET A 21 60.25 -55.76 54.98
C MET A 21 58.73 -55.97 54.90
N LYS A 22 58.11 -56.57 55.92
CA LYS A 22 56.65 -56.78 55.98
C LYS A 22 55.87 -55.47 56.12
N SER A 23 56.36 -54.49 56.90
CA SER A 23 55.73 -53.16 56.98
C SER A 23 55.84 -52.41 55.65
N GLY A 24 57.02 -52.47 55.00
CA GLY A 24 57.23 -51.84 53.69
C GLY A 24 56.31 -52.38 52.60
N LEU A 25 56.01 -53.69 52.60
CA LEU A 25 55.02 -54.27 51.68
C LEU A 25 53.61 -53.71 51.92
N LYS A 26 53.20 -53.57 53.19
CA LYS A 26 51.89 -53.01 53.54
C LYS A 26 51.78 -51.53 53.14
N ASP A 27 52.86 -50.78 53.23
CA ASP A 27 52.87 -49.36 52.84
C ASP A 27 52.86 -49.20 51.31
N ARG A 28 53.58 -50.05 50.57
CA ARG A 28 53.46 -50.12 49.10
C ARG A 28 52.03 -50.41 48.65
N GLU A 29 51.35 -51.35 49.29
CA GLU A 29 49.95 -51.65 48.96
C GLU A 29 49.03 -50.45 49.23
N LYS A 30 49.25 -49.70 50.31
CA LYS A 30 48.49 -48.47 50.59
C LYS A 30 48.76 -47.39 49.53
N GLU A 31 50.01 -47.22 49.13
CA GLU A 31 50.40 -46.26 48.09
C GLU A 31 49.79 -46.64 46.74
N GLU A 32 49.85 -47.90 46.33
CA GLU A 32 49.18 -48.37 45.11
C GLU A 32 47.67 -48.10 45.14
N ARG A 33 47.00 -48.34 46.27
CA ARG A 33 45.58 -48.01 46.42
C ARG A 33 45.35 -46.51 46.26
N ARG A 34 46.17 -45.66 46.90
CA ARG A 34 46.08 -44.20 46.78
C ARG A 34 46.31 -43.73 45.35
N LEU A 35 47.30 -44.28 44.65
CA LEU A 35 47.59 -43.98 43.26
C LEU A 35 46.42 -44.36 42.36
N ARG A 36 45.80 -45.53 42.55
CA ARG A 36 44.59 -45.93 41.81
C ARG A 36 43.43 -44.99 42.07
N PHE A 37 43.21 -44.59 43.32
CA PHE A 37 42.16 -43.60 43.64
C PHE A 37 42.42 -42.24 43.01
N GLN A 38 43.68 -41.79 42.98
CA GLN A 38 44.05 -40.54 42.33
C GLN A 38 43.89 -40.62 40.81
N ASP A 39 44.28 -41.72 40.18
CA ASP A 39 44.09 -41.96 38.75
C ASP A 39 42.62 -41.95 38.36
N ILE A 40 41.77 -42.71 39.08
CA ILE A 40 40.33 -42.72 38.86
C ILE A 40 39.74 -41.32 39.05
N LYS A 41 40.14 -40.61 40.12
CA LYS A 41 39.67 -39.25 40.36
C LYS A 41 40.06 -38.32 39.22
N LEU A 42 41.31 -38.37 38.76
CA LEU A 42 41.80 -37.55 37.64
C LEU A 42 41.01 -37.82 36.36
N ARG A 43 40.77 -39.10 36.04
CA ARG A 43 39.99 -39.47 34.85
C ARG A 43 38.56 -38.94 34.92
N VAL A 44 37.86 -39.18 36.03
CA VAL A 44 36.49 -38.67 36.23
C VAL A 44 36.46 -37.14 36.16
N THR A 45 37.42 -36.45 36.76
CA THR A 45 37.47 -34.98 36.66
C THR A 45 37.71 -34.50 35.23
N PHE A 46 38.52 -35.21 34.44
CA PHE A 46 38.77 -34.87 33.05
C PHE A 46 37.53 -35.10 32.18
N ASP A 47 36.87 -36.25 32.35
CA ASP A 47 35.64 -36.59 31.61
C ASP A 47 34.54 -35.55 31.89
N VAL A 48 34.32 -35.20 33.17
CA VAL A 48 33.33 -34.18 33.56
C VAL A 48 33.71 -32.80 33.02
N LEU A 49 35.00 -32.42 33.07
CA LEU A 49 35.45 -31.13 32.52
C LEU A 49 35.22 -31.06 31.00
N GLN A 50 35.45 -32.16 30.29
CA GLN A 50 35.21 -32.26 28.86
C GLN A 50 33.71 -32.15 28.54
N GLU A 51 32.84 -32.76 29.35
CA GLU A 51 31.39 -32.59 29.23
C GLU A 51 30.97 -31.12 29.42
N TYR A 52 31.49 -30.44 30.45
CA TYR A 52 31.22 -29.00 30.64
C TYR A 52 31.68 -28.14 29.47
N GLN A 53 32.86 -28.43 28.90
CA GLN A 53 33.35 -27.71 27.72
C GLN A 53 32.46 -27.96 26.50
N LYS A 54 32.02 -29.21 26.32
CA LYS A 54 31.09 -29.57 25.26
C LYS A 54 29.76 -28.84 25.44
N ASP A 55 29.17 -28.87 26.63
CA ASP A 55 27.92 -28.18 26.92
C ASP A 55 28.03 -26.68 26.70
N SER A 56 29.15 -26.07 27.09
CA SER A 56 29.42 -24.65 26.81
C SER A 56 29.41 -24.35 25.30
N SER A 57 30.02 -25.22 24.48
CA SER A 57 30.03 -25.05 23.03
C SER A 57 28.64 -25.23 22.41
N VAL A 58 27.86 -26.20 22.89
CA VAL A 58 26.49 -26.46 22.44
C VAL A 58 25.58 -25.29 22.79
N ILE A 59 25.69 -24.76 24.01
CA ILE A 59 24.92 -23.58 24.45
C ILE A 59 25.27 -22.37 23.59
N GLN A 60 26.56 -22.13 23.32
CA GLN A 60 27.00 -21.02 22.47
C GLN A 60 26.47 -21.15 21.04
N GLU A 61 26.49 -22.37 20.48
CA GLU A 61 25.92 -22.63 19.16
C GLU A 61 24.41 -22.39 19.12
N GLN A 62 23.68 -22.87 20.13
CA GLN A 62 22.23 -22.64 20.26
C GLN A 62 21.92 -21.14 20.39
N LEU A 63 22.72 -20.41 21.17
CA LEU A 63 22.58 -18.96 21.31
C LEU A 63 22.80 -18.23 19.98
N ASN A 64 23.84 -18.61 19.23
CA ASN A 64 24.13 -18.03 17.92
C ASN A 64 22.98 -18.31 16.94
N ARG A 65 22.48 -19.54 16.88
CA ARG A 65 21.31 -19.90 16.04
C ARG A 65 20.06 -19.13 16.44
N ALA A 66 19.84 -18.93 17.75
CA ALA A 66 18.71 -18.14 18.24
C ALA A 66 18.85 -16.65 17.85
N MET A 67 20.05 -16.07 17.96
CA MET A 67 20.33 -14.71 17.50
C MET A 67 20.17 -14.55 15.98
N GLU A 68 20.63 -15.53 15.20
CA GLU A 68 20.44 -15.55 13.74
C GLU A 68 18.96 -15.59 13.34
N GLN A 69 18.11 -16.24 14.13
CA GLN A 69 16.65 -16.22 13.90
C GLN A 69 15.98 -14.93 14.41
N TYR A 70 16.50 -14.34 15.49
CA TYR A 70 15.93 -13.16 16.12
C TYR A 70 16.20 -11.87 15.34
N ASN A 71 17.44 -11.65 14.91
CA ASN A 71 17.84 -10.43 14.18
C ASN A 71 16.97 -10.12 12.93
N PRO A 72 16.69 -11.08 12.02
CA PRO A 72 15.84 -10.80 10.86
C PRO A 72 14.40 -10.51 11.27
N GLN A 73 13.87 -11.15 12.33
CA GLN A 73 12.54 -10.83 12.84
C GLN A 73 12.48 -9.40 13.41
N GLU A 74 13.53 -8.95 14.09
CA GLU A 74 13.62 -7.58 14.59
C GLU A 74 13.64 -6.56 13.43
N GLU A 75 14.38 -6.86 12.36
CA GLU A 75 14.39 -6.04 11.14
C GLU A 75 13.04 -6.03 10.42
N GLU A 76 12.37 -7.18 10.30
CA GLU A 76 11.03 -7.28 9.75
C GLU A 76 10.01 -6.47 10.57
N LEU A 77 10.08 -6.52 11.90
CA LEU A 77 9.23 -5.72 12.79
C LEU A 77 9.48 -4.22 12.60
N LYS A 78 10.74 -3.78 12.51
CA LYS A 78 11.08 -2.38 12.21
C LYS A 78 10.53 -1.96 10.85
N ASN A 79 10.67 -2.79 9.83
CA ASN A 79 10.14 -2.53 8.49
C ASN A 79 8.61 -2.43 8.47
N LEU A 80 7.92 -3.35 9.17
CA LEU A 80 6.47 -3.32 9.31
C LEU A 80 6.00 -2.08 10.07
N GLN A 81 6.69 -1.70 11.14
CA GLN A 81 6.38 -0.49 11.90
C GLN A 81 6.58 0.78 11.06
N MET A 82 7.64 0.85 10.26
CA MET A 82 7.88 1.95 9.33
C MET A 82 6.80 2.02 8.24
N LYS A 83 6.43 0.89 7.63
CA LYS A 83 5.32 0.81 6.67
C LYS A 83 4.01 1.26 7.30
N GLN A 84 3.72 0.83 8.53
CA GLN A 84 2.52 1.25 9.25
C GLN A 84 2.50 2.77 9.47
N ARG A 85 3.61 3.38 9.88
CA ARG A 85 3.71 4.84 10.01
C ARG A 85 3.46 5.54 8.68
N GLN A 86 4.16 5.13 7.61
CA GLN A 86 3.96 5.68 6.27
C GLN A 86 2.51 5.56 5.80
N THR A 87 1.84 4.43 6.04
CA THR A 87 0.43 4.27 5.68
C THR A 87 -0.49 5.19 6.48
N LYS A 88 -0.19 5.43 7.77
CA LYS A 88 -0.95 6.38 8.58
C LYS A 88 -0.75 7.80 8.09
N ASP A 89 0.49 8.21 7.84
CA ASP A 89 0.81 9.54 7.32
C ASP A 89 0.11 9.77 5.96
N ASN A 90 0.15 8.78 5.06
CA ASN A 90 -0.53 8.85 3.77
C ASN A 90 -2.06 8.92 3.91
N LEU A 91 -2.64 8.21 4.88
CA LEU A 91 -4.07 8.29 5.17
C LEU A 91 -4.46 9.67 5.70
N GLU A 92 -3.65 10.26 6.59
CA GLU A 92 -3.88 11.61 7.10
C GLU A 92 -3.81 12.65 5.98
N ILE A 93 -2.82 12.56 5.08
CA ILE A 93 -2.70 13.41 3.89
C ILE A 93 -3.90 13.24 2.95
N CYS A 94 -4.33 11.99 2.70
CA CYS A 94 -5.48 11.74 1.85
C CYS A 94 -6.78 12.28 2.48
N GLN A 95 -6.91 12.16 3.80
CA GLN A 95 -8.08 12.67 4.50
C GLN A 95 -8.11 14.20 4.52
N SER A 96 -6.96 14.87 4.66
CA SER A 96 -6.90 16.33 4.58
C SER A 96 -7.23 16.83 3.18
N SER A 97 -6.71 16.20 2.13
CA SER A 97 -6.99 16.61 0.75
C SER A 97 -8.46 16.39 0.36
N VAL A 98 -9.10 15.32 0.86
CA VAL A 98 -10.55 15.13 0.69
C VAL A 98 -11.34 16.26 1.35
N LYS A 99 -10.96 16.70 2.55
CA LYS A 99 -11.63 17.84 3.22
C LYS A 99 -11.48 19.12 2.41
N GLU A 100 -10.26 19.43 1.97
CA GLU A 100 -10.00 20.61 1.13
C GLU A 100 -10.81 20.58 -0.17
N ALA A 101 -10.91 19.42 -0.82
CA ALA A 101 -11.71 19.26 -2.03
C ALA A 101 -13.21 19.43 -1.77
N LEU A 102 -13.72 18.93 -0.64
CA LEU A 102 -15.12 19.12 -0.25
C LEU A 102 -15.43 20.58 0.07
N ASP A 103 -14.55 21.27 0.78
CA ASP A 103 -14.71 22.69 1.10
C ASP A 103 -14.68 23.53 -0.18
N ALA A 104 -13.75 23.24 -1.11
CA ALA A 104 -13.69 23.90 -2.40
C ALA A 104 -14.94 23.63 -3.26
N LEU A 105 -15.47 22.41 -3.23
CA LEU A 105 -16.70 22.05 -3.94
C LEU A 105 -17.91 22.79 -3.37
N ALA A 106 -18.01 22.91 -2.04
CA ALA A 106 -19.07 23.68 -1.39
C ALA A 106 -19.01 25.16 -1.79
N ILE A 107 -17.82 25.77 -1.82
CA ILE A 107 -17.63 27.14 -2.29
C ILE A 107 -18.07 27.28 -3.75
N ALA A 108 -17.58 26.41 -4.63
CA ALA A 108 -17.93 26.45 -6.05
C ALA A 108 -19.44 26.25 -6.28
N GLU A 109 -20.11 25.41 -5.50
CA GLU A 109 -21.56 25.23 -5.57
C GLU A 109 -22.31 26.49 -5.13
N THR A 110 -21.84 27.20 -4.09
CA THR A 110 -22.42 28.50 -3.71
C THR A 110 -22.24 29.55 -4.80
N GLU A 111 -21.03 29.70 -5.35
CA GLU A 111 -20.75 30.66 -6.43
C GLU A 111 -21.56 30.33 -7.69
N PHE A 112 -21.69 29.05 -8.04
CA PHE A 112 -22.51 28.62 -9.17
C PHE A 112 -23.98 29.00 -8.98
N ASN A 113 -24.53 28.79 -7.78
CA ASN A 113 -25.91 29.17 -7.48
C ASN A 113 -26.12 30.69 -7.52
N ASP A 114 -25.16 31.47 -7.03
CA ASP A 114 -25.22 32.94 -7.08
C ASP A 114 -25.15 33.46 -8.53
N VAL A 115 -24.23 32.93 -9.34
CA VAL A 115 -24.12 33.28 -10.78
C VAL A 115 -25.38 32.87 -11.54
N LYS A 116 -25.92 31.69 -11.25
CA LYS A 116 -27.18 31.23 -11.86
C LYS A 116 -28.33 32.18 -11.51
N ALA A 117 -28.43 32.62 -10.26
CA ALA A 117 -29.46 33.56 -9.85
C ALA A 117 -29.30 34.94 -10.52
N LEU A 118 -28.07 35.40 -10.74
CA LEU A 118 -27.81 36.63 -11.52
C LEU A 118 -28.19 36.46 -12.99
N LEU A 119 -27.83 35.34 -13.60
CA LEU A 119 -28.17 35.03 -14.98
C LEU A 119 -29.69 34.94 -15.18
N ASP A 120 -30.42 34.31 -14.26
CA ASP A 120 -31.88 34.21 -14.32
C ASP A 120 -32.54 35.59 -14.16
N LYS A 121 -32.00 36.47 -13.30
CA LYS A 121 -32.47 37.86 -13.16
C LYS A 121 -32.23 38.67 -14.43
N GLU A 122 -31.00 38.64 -14.95
CA GLU A 122 -30.64 39.37 -16.16
C GLU A 122 -31.45 38.85 -17.35
N ALA A 123 -31.59 37.53 -17.52
CA ALA A 123 -32.45 36.96 -18.54
C ALA A 123 -33.92 37.43 -18.43
N ALA A 124 -34.45 37.56 -17.21
CA ALA A 124 -35.79 38.13 -17.01
C ALA A 124 -35.85 39.61 -17.43
N GLU A 125 -34.87 40.43 -17.02
CA GLU A 125 -34.76 41.84 -17.40
C GLU A 125 -34.68 42.01 -18.93
N TRP A 126 -33.77 41.29 -19.60
CA TRP A 126 -33.64 41.31 -21.06
C TRP A 126 -34.93 40.90 -21.77
N ASN A 127 -35.66 39.91 -21.24
CA ASN A 127 -36.96 39.53 -21.81
C ASN A 127 -38.02 40.63 -21.62
N THR A 128 -38.02 41.32 -20.47
CA THR A 128 -38.92 42.45 -20.23
C THR A 128 -38.60 43.67 -21.08
N GLU A 129 -37.34 43.88 -21.49
CA GLU A 129 -36.96 44.92 -22.45
C GLU A 129 -37.21 44.50 -23.91
N ALA A 130 -37.02 43.22 -24.24
CA ALA A 130 -37.23 42.71 -25.59
C ALA A 130 -38.71 42.78 -26.03
N GLU A 131 -39.66 42.55 -25.12
CA GLU A 131 -41.10 42.65 -25.38
C GLU A 131 -41.55 44.04 -25.89
N PRO A 132 -41.29 45.17 -25.18
CA PRO A 132 -41.64 46.49 -25.66
C PRO A 132 -40.85 46.91 -26.90
N LEU A 133 -39.57 46.50 -27.05
CA LEU A 133 -38.83 46.76 -28.29
C LEU A 133 -39.45 46.01 -29.48
N LYS A 134 -39.87 44.75 -29.31
CA LYS A 134 -40.62 44.01 -30.34
C LYS A 134 -41.95 44.69 -30.66
N GLN A 135 -42.67 45.20 -29.66
CA GLN A 135 -43.91 45.95 -29.87
C GLN A 135 -43.67 47.28 -30.60
N GLN A 136 -42.59 48.01 -30.28
CA GLN A 136 -42.19 49.23 -31.00
C GLN A 136 -41.77 48.94 -32.44
N LEU A 137 -41.13 47.81 -32.70
CA LEU A 137 -40.79 47.35 -34.06
C LEU A 137 -42.02 46.94 -34.87
N GLN A 138 -43.06 46.39 -34.22
CA GLN A 138 -44.33 46.07 -34.86
C GLN A 138 -45.22 47.30 -35.04
N ALA A 139 -45.14 48.28 -34.14
CA ALA A 139 -45.83 49.56 -34.27
C ALA A 139 -45.20 50.39 -35.40
N ARG A 140 -46.04 51.09 -36.18
CA ARG A 140 -45.58 52.03 -37.21
C ARG A 140 -44.80 53.16 -36.53
N SER A 141 -43.51 53.30 -36.86
CA SER A 141 -42.67 54.35 -36.30
C SER A 141 -43.18 55.74 -36.71
N PRO A 142 -43.19 56.74 -35.81
CA PRO A 142 -43.56 58.12 -36.14
C PRO A 142 -42.62 58.76 -37.16
N VAL A 143 -41.41 58.21 -37.34
CA VAL A 143 -40.48 58.63 -38.40
C VAL A 143 -41.02 58.27 -39.78
N CYS A 144 -41.84 57.22 -39.88
CA CYS A 144 -42.51 56.81 -41.13
C CYS A 144 -43.54 57.82 -41.62
N ASP A 145 -43.98 58.76 -40.77
CA ASP A 145 -44.89 59.85 -41.15
C ASP A 145 -44.15 61.04 -41.80
N HIS A 146 -42.82 61.07 -41.73
CA HIS A 146 -41.96 62.10 -42.32
C HIS A 146 -41.25 61.64 -43.61
N VAL A 147 -41.50 60.41 -44.07
CA VAL A 147 -40.92 59.87 -45.30
C VAL A 147 -41.66 60.45 -46.51
N LYS A 148 -40.93 61.19 -47.36
CA LYS A 148 -41.46 61.79 -48.60
C LYS A 148 -41.87 60.70 -49.60
N GLU A 149 -42.89 61.00 -50.41
CA GLU A 149 -43.50 60.11 -51.42
C GLU A 149 -42.50 59.33 -52.29
N GLU A 150 -41.35 59.92 -52.59
CA GLU A 150 -40.36 59.41 -53.55
C GLU A 150 -39.55 58.21 -53.01
N SER A 151 -39.57 57.93 -51.71
CA SER A 151 -38.84 56.81 -51.09
C SER A 151 -39.76 55.72 -50.51
N LYS A 152 -41.05 55.75 -50.86
CA LYS A 152 -42.08 54.84 -50.37
C LYS A 152 -41.82 53.36 -50.63
N GLU A 153 -41.19 53.00 -51.75
CA GLU A 153 -40.86 51.59 -52.04
C GLU A 153 -39.80 51.03 -51.07
N ALA A 154 -38.75 51.80 -50.79
CA ALA A 154 -37.72 51.41 -49.84
C ALA A 154 -38.23 51.43 -48.38
N ALA A 155 -39.09 52.40 -48.04
CA ALA A 155 -39.66 52.54 -46.70
C ALA A 155 -40.80 51.54 -46.40
N SER A 156 -41.46 50.99 -47.41
CA SER A 156 -42.56 50.01 -47.26
C SER A 156 -42.16 48.79 -46.42
N LYS A 157 -40.91 48.33 -46.56
CA LYS A 157 -40.36 47.17 -45.84
C LYS A 157 -40.05 47.44 -44.36
N TRP A 158 -39.85 48.70 -43.98
CA TRP A 158 -39.41 49.09 -42.63
C TRP A 158 -40.52 49.78 -41.82
N CYS A 159 -41.57 50.29 -42.48
CA CYS A 159 -42.59 51.12 -41.87
C CYS A 159 -43.94 50.44 -41.63
N ASN A 160 -44.03 49.12 -41.82
CA ASN A 160 -45.28 48.33 -41.68
C ASN A 160 -46.50 49.04 -42.29
N MET A 161 -46.30 49.69 -43.44
CA MET A 161 -47.39 50.26 -44.23
C MET A 161 -48.19 49.09 -44.77
N LYS A 162 -49.20 48.64 -44.00
CA LYS A 162 -50.22 47.71 -44.50
C LYS A 162 -50.83 48.35 -45.75
N GLN A 163 -50.42 47.86 -46.91
CA GLN A 163 -51.24 47.87 -48.11
C GLN A 163 -52.60 47.30 -47.70
N LYS A 164 -53.61 48.15 -47.67
CA LYS A 164 -54.98 47.74 -47.40
C LYS A 164 -55.56 47.26 -48.73
N GLU A 165 -55.81 45.94 -48.74
CA GLU A 165 -56.75 45.18 -49.58
C GLU A 165 -56.40 44.88 -51.04
N GLU A 166 -56.20 43.58 -51.31
CA GLU A 166 -57.05 42.88 -52.28
C GLU A 166 -57.54 41.55 -51.66
N PRO A 167 -58.84 41.19 -51.78
CA PRO A 167 -59.44 40.00 -51.20
C PRO A 167 -59.22 38.74 -52.11
N PRO A 168 -59.67 37.54 -51.70
CA PRO A 168 -58.94 36.28 -51.83
C PRO A 168 -58.93 35.69 -53.24
N LYS A 169 -57.86 34.95 -53.56
CA LYS A 169 -57.86 33.98 -54.68
C LYS A 169 -57.59 32.57 -54.14
N PRO A 170 -58.56 31.65 -54.21
CA PRO A 170 -58.41 30.27 -53.81
C PRO A 170 -57.81 29.44 -54.95
N GLU A 171 -56.89 28.53 -54.64
CA GLU A 171 -56.79 27.19 -55.22
C GLU A 171 -55.67 26.38 -54.52
N GLU A 172 -56.12 25.35 -53.79
CA GLU A 172 -55.45 24.06 -53.61
C GLU A 172 -55.09 23.41 -54.97
N PRO A 173 -54.44 22.23 -55.07
CA PRO A 173 -53.46 21.55 -54.22
C PRO A 173 -52.27 20.97 -55.06
N LYS A 174 -51.39 20.22 -54.37
CA LYS A 174 -50.55 19.09 -54.86
C LYS A 174 -49.19 19.34 -55.52
N GLN A 175 -48.20 18.76 -54.81
CA GLN A 175 -47.12 17.87 -55.29
C GLN A 175 -45.95 18.57 -55.99
N GLU A 176 -44.68 18.28 -55.69
CA GLU A 176 -44.05 16.99 -55.38
C GLU A 176 -43.00 17.10 -54.28
N ALA A 177 -42.95 16.10 -53.39
CA ALA A 177 -41.68 15.65 -52.84
C ALA A 177 -40.93 14.90 -53.95
N PRO A 178 -39.59 14.99 -54.02
CA PRO A 178 -38.86 13.89 -53.38
C PRO A 178 -37.56 14.31 -52.69
N LYS A 179 -37.36 13.74 -51.50
CA LYS A 179 -36.06 13.29 -50.94
C LYS A 179 -35.17 12.67 -52.05
N PRO A 180 -33.83 12.61 -51.97
CA PRO A 180 -33.07 12.44 -50.72
C PRO A 180 -31.71 13.18 -50.68
N GLU A 181 -31.22 13.52 -49.49
CA GLU A 181 -29.77 13.50 -49.26
C GLU A 181 -29.46 12.32 -48.37
N GLU A 182 -28.66 11.41 -48.94
CA GLU A 182 -28.24 10.14 -48.37
C GLU A 182 -27.46 10.33 -47.06
N PRO A 183 -27.67 9.44 -46.08
CA PRO A 183 -26.71 9.23 -45.02
C PRO A 183 -25.50 8.48 -45.60
N LYS A 184 -24.42 9.21 -45.89
CA LYS A 184 -23.09 8.61 -46.08
C LYS A 184 -22.33 8.61 -44.76
N GLN A 185 -22.60 7.61 -43.94
CA GLN A 185 -21.56 7.01 -43.12
C GLN A 185 -20.98 5.84 -43.91
N GLU A 186 -19.72 5.93 -44.31
CA GLU A 186 -18.90 4.76 -44.58
C GLU A 186 -17.52 4.88 -43.90
N PRO A 187 -16.89 3.73 -43.58
CA PRO A 187 -15.97 3.52 -42.46
C PRO A 187 -14.50 3.46 -42.96
N PRO A 188 -13.44 3.21 -42.15
CA PRO A 188 -13.18 1.87 -41.61
C PRO A 188 -12.35 1.77 -40.30
N SER A 189 -12.40 0.56 -39.73
CA SER A 189 -11.28 -0.21 -39.19
C SER A 189 -10.56 0.17 -37.88
N GLN A 190 -10.65 -0.82 -36.99
CA GLN A 190 -9.52 -1.49 -36.33
C GLN A 190 -8.74 -0.72 -35.25
N MET A 191 -8.98 -1.07 -33.99
CA MET A 191 -7.96 -1.82 -33.23
C MET A 191 -8.54 -2.43 -31.95
N SER A 192 -8.69 -3.75 -32.00
CA SER A 192 -8.37 -4.69 -30.92
C SER A 192 -8.65 -4.27 -29.47
N LEU A 193 -9.85 -4.57 -28.98
CA LEU A 193 -10.06 -4.89 -27.57
C LEU A 193 -9.56 -6.34 -27.36
N ASN A 194 -8.24 -6.47 -27.27
CA ASN A 194 -7.57 -7.72 -26.97
C ASN A 194 -7.78 -8.04 -25.48
N ARG A 195 -8.93 -8.65 -25.15
CA ARG A 195 -9.10 -9.41 -23.91
C ARG A 195 -8.20 -10.66 -23.97
N ARG A 196 -6.91 -10.47 -23.66
CA ARG A 196 -6.19 -11.45 -22.81
C ARG A 196 -6.77 -11.32 -21.40
N ALA A 197 -6.95 -12.34 -20.59
CA ALA A 197 -6.95 -13.77 -20.81
C ALA A 197 -7.77 -14.34 -19.64
N LYS A 198 -8.42 -15.46 -19.94
CA LYS A 198 -9.05 -16.46 -19.07
C LYS A 198 -8.53 -16.53 -17.61
N PRO A 199 -9.42 -16.67 -16.60
CA PRO A 199 -9.07 -17.25 -15.32
C PRO A 199 -8.95 -18.77 -15.49
N GLU A 200 -7.76 -19.34 -15.25
CA GLU A 200 -7.59 -20.77 -15.03
C GLU A 200 -7.05 -21.00 -13.62
N GLU A 201 -7.97 -21.35 -12.71
CA GLU A 201 -7.71 -22.43 -11.77
C GLU A 201 -7.97 -23.75 -12.53
N PRO A 202 -7.21 -24.83 -12.30
CA PRO A 202 -7.62 -25.68 -11.19
C PRO A 202 -6.52 -26.49 -10.48
N LYS A 203 -6.90 -26.89 -9.26
CA LYS A 203 -6.64 -28.17 -8.59
C LYS A 203 -5.29 -28.39 -7.89
N ALA A 204 -5.40 -28.29 -6.58
CA ALA A 204 -4.99 -29.31 -5.62
C ALA A 204 -4.80 -30.73 -6.20
N ARG A 205 -3.65 -31.32 -5.89
CA ARG A 205 -3.52 -32.74 -5.52
C ARG A 205 -2.62 -32.82 -4.31
N GLY A 206 -3.19 -33.33 -3.21
CA GLY A 206 -2.42 -34.08 -2.23
C GLY A 206 -2.23 -35.51 -2.73
N ALA A 207 -1.09 -36.09 -2.35
CA ALA A 207 -0.84 -37.48 -1.98
C ALA A 207 0.67 -37.60 -1.75
#